data_AF-A0AAV7KFV8-F1
#
_entry.id   AF-A0AAV7KFV8-F1
#
_cell.length_a   1.000
_cell.length_b   1.000
_cell.length_c   1.000
_cell.angle_alpha   90.00
_cell.angle_beta   90.00
_cell.angle_gamma   90.00
#
_symmetry.space_group_name_H-M   'P 1'
#
loop_
_entity.id
_entity.type
_entity.pdbx_description
1 polymer ?
#
loop_
_entity_poly.entity_id
_entity_poly.type
_entity_poly.pdbx_seq_one_letter_code
_entity_poly.pdbx_strand_id
1 'polypeptide(L)'
;MRILHGKPYSQAELNNFRTLVYRNIYIVVQILIVAMDRLDIKYEEAPVEAETNRILEIDYENPPDQLPPADYSYINKFWKDR
;
A
#
# COMPACT_ATOMS: atom_id res chain seq x y z
N MET A 1 -14.41 12.45 -19.13
CA MET A 1 -14.76 11.37 -20.08
C MET A 1 -13.59 11.07 -21.02
N ARG A 2 -12.45 10.58 -20.50
CA ARG A 2 -11.31 10.25 -21.37
C ARG A 2 -11.34 8.82 -21.88
N ILE A 3 -11.81 7.88 -21.07
CA ILE A 3 -11.95 6.47 -21.44
C ILE A 3 -12.94 6.28 -22.60
N LEU A 4 -14.06 7.02 -22.59
CA LEU A 4 -15.12 6.89 -23.60
C LEU A 4 -14.96 7.83 -24.80
N HIS A 5 -14.36 9.02 -24.62
CA HIS A 5 -14.37 10.08 -25.64
C HIS A 5 -13.00 10.71 -25.89
N GLY A 6 -11.94 10.25 -25.22
CA GLY A 6 -10.60 10.80 -25.35
C GLY A 6 -9.62 9.82 -25.99
N LYS A 7 -8.38 10.28 -26.13
CA LYS A 7 -7.29 9.39 -26.57
C LYS A 7 -7.01 8.34 -25.50
N PRO A 8 -6.74 7.07 -25.89
CA PRO A 8 -6.26 6.04 -24.99
C PRO A 8 -5.05 6.53 -24.19
N TYR A 9 -4.88 5.97 -22.99
CA TYR A 9 -3.71 6.27 -22.18
C TYR A 9 -2.46 5.65 -22.80
N SER A 10 -1.42 6.48 -22.93
CA SER A 10 -0.10 6.00 -23.32
C SER A 10 0.53 5.17 -22.20
N GLN A 11 1.55 4.37 -22.53
CA GLN A 11 2.28 3.59 -21.53
C GLN A 11 2.92 4.47 -20.44
N ALA A 12 3.41 5.66 -20.82
CA ALA A 12 3.97 6.62 -19.87
C ALA A 12 2.91 7.09 -18.85
N GLU A 13 1.69 7.38 -19.31
CA GLU A 13 0.59 7.76 -18.43
C GLU A 13 0.17 6.61 -17.51
N LEU A 14 0.08 5.38 -18.04
CA LEU A 14 -0.20 4.19 -17.23
C LEU A 14 0.86 3.95 -16.15
N ASN A 15 2.14 4.20 -16.46
CA ASN A 15 3.21 4.10 -15.47
C ASN A 15 3.06 5.16 -14.37
N ASN A 16 2.66 6.39 -14.70
CA ASN A 16 2.37 7.42 -13.69
C ASN A 16 1.22 7.01 -12.75
N PHE A 17 0.17 6.37 -13.28
CA PHE A 17 -0.91 5.82 -12.44
C PHE A 17 -0.43 4.66 -11.55
N ARG A 18 0.56 3.88 -11.98
CA ARG A 18 1.12 2.79 -11.17
C ARG A 18 1.76 3.31 -9.88
N THR A 19 2.55 4.37 -9.97
CA THR A 19 3.15 5.05 -8.80
C THR A 19 2.07 5.51 -7.83
N LEU A 20 0.98 6.10 -8.34
CA LEU A 20 -0.17 6.50 -7.53
C LEU A 20 -0.85 5.30 -6.84
N VAL A 21 -0.98 4.17 -7.54
CA VAL A 21 -1.54 2.94 -6.97
C VAL A 21 -0.69 2.43 -5.81
N TYR A 22 0.63 2.39 -5.94
CA TYR A 22 1.51 1.94 -4.85
C TYR A 22 1.48 2.89 -3.67
N ARG A 23 1.50 4.20 -3.89
CA ARG A 23 1.26 5.20 -2.84
C ARG A 23 -0.03 4.92 -2.07
N ASN A 24 -1.14 4.70 -2.79
CA ASN A 24 -2.43 4.46 -2.16
C ASN A 24 -2.42 3.19 -1.31
N ILE A 25 -1.73 2.13 -1.74
CA ILE A 25 -1.60 0.90 -0.96
C ILE A 25 -0.86 1.17 0.35
N TYR A 26 0.29 1.85 0.32
CA TYR A 26 1.05 2.16 1.52
C TYR A 26 0.26 3.04 2.51
N ILE A 27 -0.39 4.10 2.02
CA ILE A 27 -1.20 4.98 2.86
C ILE A 27 -2.30 4.19 3.57
N VAL A 28 -3.03 3.33 2.84
CA VAL A 28 -4.12 2.54 3.42
C VAL A 28 -3.59 1.59 4.49
N VAL A 29 -2.51 0.86 4.22
CA VAL A 29 -1.94 -0.10 5.17
C VAL A 29 -1.42 0.61 6.43
N GLN A 30 -0.71 1.73 6.29
CA GLN A 30 -0.23 2.53 7.43
C GLN A 30 -1.39 3.04 8.28
N ILE A 31 -2.45 3.57 7.66
CA ILE A 31 -3.64 4.04 8.37
C ILE A 31 -4.31 2.88 9.12
N LEU A 32 -4.44 1.71 8.51
CA LEU A 32 -5.06 0.55 9.14
C LEU A 32 -4.23 0.04 10.32
N ILE A 33 -2.90 -0.04 10.21
CA ILE A 33 -2.02 -0.40 11.33
C ILE A 33 -2.24 0.55 12.51
N VAL A 34 -2.22 1.86 12.26
CA VAL A 34 -2.46 2.88 13.30
C VAL A 34 -3.88 2.79 13.86
N ALA A 35 -4.87 2.47 13.04
CA ALA A 35 -6.24 2.30 13.49
C ALA A 35 -6.41 1.07 14.40
N MET A 36 -5.79 -0.06 14.06
CA MET A 36 -5.80 -1.28 14.88
C MET A 36 -5.26 -0.99 16.28
N ASP A 37 -4.13 -0.29 16.37
CA ASP A 37 -3.52 0.12 17.65
C ASP A 37 -4.43 1.08 18.44
N ARG A 38 -4.96 2.13 17.78
CA ARG A 38 -5.82 3.13 18.44
C ARG A 38 -7.17 2.59 18.91
N LEU A 39 -7.69 1.57 18.23
CA LEU A 39 -8.98 0.96 18.53
C LEU A 39 -8.85 -0.31 19.39
N ASP A 40 -7.63 -0.66 19.81
CA ASP A 40 -7.32 -1.89 20.57
C ASP A 40 -7.86 -3.17 19.89
N ILE A 41 -7.77 -3.21 18.55
CA ILE A 41 -8.15 -4.38 17.77
C ILE A 41 -6.95 -5.31 17.71
N LYS A 42 -7.14 -6.54 18.21
CA LYS A 42 -6.09 -7.55 18.23
C LYS A 42 -5.98 -8.22 16.87
N TYR A 43 -4.74 -8.38 16.41
CA TYR A 43 -4.44 -9.22 15.26
C TYR A 43 -4.72 -10.69 15.56
N GLU A 44 -5.18 -11.45 14.57
CA GLU A 44 -5.33 -12.91 14.68
C GLU A 44 -3.95 -13.57 14.81
N GLU A 45 -2.98 -13.13 14.00
CA GLU A 45 -1.58 -13.49 14.12
C GLU A 45 -0.74 -12.25 14.45
N ALA A 46 0.08 -12.32 15.51
CA ALA A 46 0.92 -11.19 15.91
C ALA A 46 1.81 -10.74 14.73
N PRO A 47 1.77 -9.46 14.34
CA PRO A 47 2.57 -8.97 13.24
C PRO A 47 4.05 -8.96 13.62
N VAL A 48 4.94 -9.20 12.65
CA VAL A 48 6.38 -9.07 12.86
C VAL A 48 6.69 -7.58 13.03
N GLU A 49 7.19 -7.19 14.21
CA GLU A 49 7.43 -5.79 14.57
C GLU A 49 8.35 -5.09 13.57
N ALA A 50 9.43 -5.76 13.15
CA ALA A 50 10.37 -5.22 12.16
C ALA A 50 9.72 -4.94 10.79
N GLU A 51 8.82 -5.81 10.33
CA GLU A 51 8.11 -5.63 9.05
C GLU A 51 7.05 -4.52 9.17
N THR A 52 6.40 -4.43 10.32
CA THR A 52 5.41 -3.38 10.64
C THR A 52 6.06 -2.00 10.66
N ASN A 53 7.15 -1.84 11.41
CA ASN A 53 7.90 -0.60 11.48
C ASN A 53 8.44 -0.19 10.11
N ARG A 54 8.95 -1.16 9.34
CA ARG A 54 9.39 -0.92 7.97
C ARG A 54 8.27 -0.32 7.10
N ILE A 55 7.05 -0.84 7.17
CA ILE A 55 5.93 -0.30 6.39
C ILE A 55 5.52 1.10 6.89
N LEU A 56 5.54 1.33 8.20
CA LEU A 56 5.23 2.64 8.80
C LEU A 56 6.26 3.73 8.45
N GLU A 57 7.52 3.36 8.24
CA GLU A 57 8.62 4.29 7.90
C GLU A 57 8.68 4.66 6.41
N ILE A 58 7.91 3.97 5.54
CA ILE A 58 7.90 4.28 4.11
C ILE A 58 7.33 5.66 3.85
N ASP A 59 8.12 6.49 3.16
CA ASP A 59 7.67 7.76 2.61
C ASP A 59 6.75 7.52 1.41
N TYR A 60 5.44 7.57 1.65
CA TYR A 60 4.43 7.38 0.62
C TYR A 60 4.33 8.57 -0.36
N GLU A 61 4.89 9.75 -0.06
CA GLU A 61 4.96 10.85 -1.04
C GLU A 61 5.90 10.50 -2.20
N ASN A 62 6.90 9.66 -1.91
CA ASN A 62 7.88 9.15 -2.88
C ASN A 62 7.85 7.62 -2.89
N PRO A 63 6.74 6.98 -3.33
CA PRO A 63 6.63 5.54 -3.29
C PRO A 63 7.65 4.90 -4.25
N PRO A 64 8.10 3.67 -3.98
CA PRO A 64 8.98 2.97 -4.91
C PRO A 64 8.26 2.71 -6.24
N ASP A 65 9.03 2.73 -7.34
CA ASP A 65 8.53 2.45 -8.70
C ASP A 65 7.91 1.06 -8.86
N GLN A 66 8.23 0.15 -7.93
CA GLN A 66 7.71 -1.20 -7.83
C GLN A 66 7.48 -1.55 -6.36
N LEU A 67 6.47 -2.39 -6.10
CA LEU A 67 6.25 -2.93 -4.77
C LEU A 67 7.30 -4.01 -4.46
N PRO A 68 8.19 -3.82 -3.47
CA PRO A 68 9.19 -4.82 -3.13
C PRO A 68 8.53 -6.15 -2.73
N PRO A 69 9.11 -7.32 -3.05
CA PRO A 69 8.51 -8.62 -2.72
C PRO A 69 8.24 -8.83 -1.22
N ALA A 70 9.13 -8.31 -0.37
CA ALA A 70 8.96 -8.36 1.08
C ALA A 70 7.73 -7.56 1.53
N ASP A 71 7.56 -6.35 1.00
CA ASP A 71 6.44 -5.47 1.33
C ASP A 71 5.12 -6.06 0.83
N TYR A 72 5.11 -6.61 -0.39
CA TYR A 72 3.96 -7.35 -0.91
C TYR A 72 3.57 -8.52 0.00
N SER A 73 4.54 -9.32 0.43
CA SER A 73 4.29 -10.48 1.31
C SER A 73 3.66 -10.04 2.63
N TYR A 74 4.22 -9.00 3.26
CA TYR A 74 3.67 -8.45 4.49
C TYR A 74 2.28 -7.87 4.29
N ILE A 75 2.08 -7.00 3.30
CA ILE A 75 0.79 -6.34 3.01
C ILE A 75 -0.29 -7.39 2.72
N ASN A 76 0.03 -8.43 1.96
CA ASN A 76 -0.91 -9.50 1.65
C ASN A 76 -1.24 -10.37 2.87
N LYS A 77 -0.30 -10.55 3.80
CA LYS A 77 -0.57 -11.22 5.09
C LYS A 77 -1.47 -10.34 5.96
N PHE A 78 -1.09 -9.07 6.14
CA PHE A 78 -1.84 -8.06 6.90
C PHE A 78 -3.29 -7.94 6.40
N TRP A 79 -3.50 -7.87 5.07
CA TRP A 79 -4.84 -7.74 4.49
C TRP A 79 -5.75 -8.96 4.70
N LYS A 80 -5.19 -10.11 5.04
CA LYS A 80 -5.92 -11.35 5.28
C LYS A 80 -6.16 -11.64 6.76
N ASP A 81 -5.55 -10.87 7.66
CA ASP A 81 -5.80 -10.93 9.10
C ASP A 81 -7.28 -10.58 9.36
N ARG A 82 -7.95 -11.33 10.25
CA ARG A 82 -9.40 -11.25 10.48
C ARG A 82 -9.79 -10.55 11.77
#